data_AF-A0A9P5H925-F1
#
_entry.id   AF-A0A9P5H925-F1
#
_cell.length_a   1.000
_cell.length_b   1.000
_cell.length_c   1.000
_cell.angle_alpha   90.00
_cell.angle_beta   90.00
_cell.angle_gamma   90.00
#
_symmetry.space_group_name_H-M   'P 1'
#
loop_
_entity.id
_entity.type
_entity.pdbx_description
1 polymer ?
#
loop_
_entity_poly.entity_id
_entity_poly.type
_entity_poly.pdbx_seq_one_letter_code
_entity_poly.pdbx_strand_id
1 'polypeptide(L)'
;MCQFRPAQVARQIWEISQVWFQEFPEYKTKNDEISFWSYSYSGFFAPAAMSYFLTQNERIDNGTIDDEHAKKFRLGTLGITNGCIDSKVEVLAWPEYAYNNTYDLPIISKEVYEAAKNNVTKEGGCYDLIDQCRALQTKKDPQHLGNNAEVNEACVAATGLCFDTIQGAFTASTTRSAFDISLDSTIAIPRDYPSGFFNQRWVQEALGVPVNFTLSGNTIPLNMLYGTGDPVVRTMADLEHILSAGVNVALVYGDRFGAENISLSMEYPKSKAFRSAGYANIETNSSYVGGMVRQNGHVSFSRVFEAGHSVTAYQPETVYQIFKRSTFGFDIATGDVEISAEDNYSNKGPSSIFQLKNELPDGLAPMCFLYQAPKSCTEEQLVALQDGTAVVEDFIVVSPSSETETANNGTNGDGSISTPTPEPTSRGTHTEVSLAWLILMSSVVVSSQSLLNIL
;
A
#
# COMPACT_ATOMS: atom_id res chain seq x y z
N MET A 1 14.98 7.75 20.21
CA MET A 1 14.15 7.65 19.00
C MET A 1 13.85 6.18 18.79
N CYS A 2 12.57 5.80 18.77
CA CYS A 2 12.19 4.43 18.40
C CYS A 2 12.54 4.23 16.92
N GLN A 3 13.59 3.47 16.64
CA GLN A 3 13.84 2.96 15.29
C GLN A 3 12.71 1.96 15.00
N PHE A 4 11.99 2.12 13.89
CA PHE A 4 10.86 1.28 13.50
C PHE A 4 11.29 0.36 12.35
N ARG A 5 11.36 -0.94 12.63
CA ARG A 5 11.68 -2.01 11.67
C ARG A 5 10.58 -3.08 11.66
N PRO A 6 10.31 -3.76 10.53
CA PRO A 6 9.36 -4.87 10.44
C PRO A 6 9.60 -5.97 11.49
N ALA A 7 10.85 -6.24 11.88
CA ALA A 7 11.15 -7.25 12.90
C ALA A 7 10.67 -6.85 14.30
N GLN A 8 10.66 -5.56 14.64
CA GLN A 8 10.06 -5.09 15.89
C GLN A 8 8.53 -5.22 15.79
N VAL A 9 7.94 -4.71 14.70
CA VAL A 9 6.50 -4.81 14.45
C VAL A 9 6.01 -6.26 14.56
N ALA A 10 6.75 -7.22 13.98
CA ALA A 10 6.46 -8.65 14.08
C ALA A 10 6.40 -9.15 15.54
N ARG A 11 7.35 -8.74 16.39
CA ARG A 11 7.35 -9.07 17.83
C ARG A 11 6.16 -8.43 18.54
N GLN A 12 5.88 -7.15 18.29
CA GLN A 12 4.73 -6.49 18.92
C GLN A 12 3.41 -7.15 18.52
N ILE A 13 3.23 -7.51 17.25
CA ILE A 13 2.03 -8.21 16.78
C ILE A 13 1.91 -9.59 17.45
N TRP A 14 3.02 -10.32 17.62
CA TRP A 14 3.03 -11.58 18.37
C TRP A 14 2.58 -11.40 19.81
N GLU A 15 3.19 -10.48 20.55
CA GLU A 15 2.85 -10.23 21.96
C GLU A 15 1.38 -9.81 22.13
N ILE A 16 0.90 -8.88 21.29
CA ILE A 16 -0.50 -8.46 21.29
C ILE A 16 -1.42 -9.65 20.99
N SER A 17 -1.04 -10.53 20.06
CA SER A 17 -1.85 -11.69 19.70
C SER A 17 -1.89 -12.73 20.83
N GLN A 18 -0.76 -12.95 21.52
CA GLN A 18 -0.72 -13.82 22.71
C GLN A 18 -1.70 -13.34 23.78
N VAL A 19 -1.81 -12.03 24.00
CA VAL A 19 -2.81 -11.50 24.94
C VAL A 19 -4.22 -11.55 24.35
N TRP A 20 -4.42 -11.01 23.16
CA TRP A 20 -5.75 -10.80 22.56
C TRP A 20 -6.53 -12.09 22.35
N PHE A 21 -5.88 -13.15 21.86
CA PHE A 21 -6.57 -14.41 21.57
C PHE A 21 -6.70 -15.33 22.79
N GLN A 22 -5.99 -15.04 23.89
CA GLN A 22 -6.08 -15.83 25.12
C GLN A 22 -7.02 -15.22 26.16
N GLU A 23 -7.07 -13.89 26.27
CA GLU A 23 -7.75 -13.21 27.38
C GLU A 23 -9.20 -12.78 27.08
N PHE A 24 -9.62 -12.83 25.81
CA PHE A 24 -10.94 -12.35 25.38
C PHE A 24 -11.87 -13.52 24.99
N PRO A 25 -12.63 -14.09 25.94
CA PRO A 25 -13.41 -15.32 25.76
C PRO A 25 -14.53 -15.23 24.73
N GLU A 26 -14.95 -14.02 24.35
CA GLU A 26 -15.93 -13.74 23.30
C GLU A 26 -15.44 -14.18 21.91
N TYR A 27 -14.13 -14.36 21.71
CA TYR A 27 -13.54 -14.77 20.43
C TYR A 27 -13.37 -16.28 20.26
N LYS A 28 -14.11 -17.08 21.05
CA LYS A 28 -14.17 -18.54 20.85
C LYS A 28 -14.85 -18.86 19.52
N THR A 29 -14.03 -19.16 18.51
CA THR A 29 -14.43 -19.52 17.15
C THR A 29 -14.23 -21.01 16.90
N LYS A 30 -14.93 -21.55 15.88
CA LYS A 30 -14.71 -22.92 15.39
C LYS A 30 -13.48 -23.02 14.48
N ASN A 31 -13.12 -21.92 13.81
CA ASN A 31 -11.89 -21.78 13.05
C ASN A 31 -11.03 -20.70 13.71
N ASP A 32 -9.93 -21.13 14.30
CA ASP A 32 -8.95 -20.34 15.04
C ASP A 32 -7.74 -19.94 14.18
N GLU A 33 -7.84 -20.07 12.86
CA GLU A 33 -6.81 -19.59 11.94
C GLU A 33 -6.74 -18.07 11.90
N ILE A 34 -5.51 -17.56 11.98
CA ILE A 34 -5.19 -16.15 11.86
C ILE A 34 -4.68 -15.90 10.45
N SER A 35 -5.38 -15.02 9.74
CA SER A 35 -4.98 -14.55 8.42
C SER A 35 -4.50 -13.11 8.50
N PHE A 36 -3.46 -12.77 7.73
CA PHE A 36 -2.86 -11.44 7.69
C PHE A 36 -3.19 -10.84 6.33
N TRP A 37 -3.88 -9.70 6.33
CA TRP A 37 -4.16 -8.95 5.11
C TRP A 37 -3.48 -7.59 5.19
N SER A 38 -2.65 -7.31 4.20
CA SER A 38 -1.77 -6.15 4.18
C SER A 38 -1.97 -5.31 2.93
N TYR A 39 -1.52 -4.07 3.02
CA TYR A 39 -1.61 -3.05 2.01
C TYR A 39 -0.33 -2.20 1.97
N SER A 40 0.18 -1.90 0.76
CA SER A 40 1.30 -0.98 0.56
C SER A 40 2.53 -1.34 1.41
N TYR A 41 3.01 -0.43 2.26
CA TYR A 41 4.19 -0.65 3.11
C TYR A 41 4.05 -1.87 4.03
N SER A 42 2.82 -2.21 4.43
CA SER A 42 2.59 -3.41 5.26
C SER A 42 2.80 -4.73 4.50
N GLY A 43 3.08 -4.67 3.20
CA GLY A 43 3.71 -5.78 2.46
C GLY A 43 5.08 -6.19 3.01
N PHE A 44 5.79 -5.31 3.73
CA PHE A 44 7.00 -5.68 4.47
C PHE A 44 6.65 -6.24 5.86
N PHE A 45 5.63 -5.67 6.51
CA PHE A 45 5.25 -6.01 7.89
C PHE A 45 4.54 -7.34 8.02
N ALA A 46 3.59 -7.65 7.13
CA ALA A 46 2.78 -8.86 7.24
C ALA A 46 3.58 -10.14 7.00
N PRO A 47 4.45 -10.25 5.96
CA PRO A 47 5.36 -11.38 5.83
C PRO A 47 6.32 -11.48 7.02
N ALA A 48 6.87 -10.36 7.51
CA ALA A 48 7.74 -10.38 8.69
C ALA A 48 7.03 -10.96 9.91
N ALA A 49 5.80 -10.51 10.16
CA ALA A 49 5.02 -10.95 11.30
C ALA A 49 4.60 -12.42 11.18
N MET A 50 4.07 -12.84 10.03
CA MET A 50 3.63 -14.23 9.85
C MET A 50 4.80 -15.22 9.85
N SER A 51 5.93 -14.88 9.22
CA SER A 51 7.19 -15.65 9.29
C SER A 51 7.67 -15.77 10.75
N TYR A 52 7.61 -14.66 11.51
CA TYR A 52 7.94 -14.67 12.93
C TYR A 52 7.02 -15.59 13.75
N PHE A 53 5.71 -15.60 13.46
CA PHE A 53 4.75 -16.51 14.11
C PHE A 53 5.07 -17.97 13.81
N LEU A 54 5.42 -18.30 12.56
CA LEU A 54 5.87 -19.65 12.20
C LEU A 54 7.10 -20.06 13.03
N THR A 55 8.11 -19.19 13.12
CA THR A 55 9.29 -19.45 13.95
C THR A 55 8.95 -19.58 15.44
N GLN A 56 8.03 -18.77 15.98
CA GLN A 56 7.62 -18.92 17.38
C GLN A 56 6.85 -20.24 17.61
N ASN A 57 6.00 -20.65 16.68
CA ASN A 57 5.32 -21.94 16.73
C ASN A 57 6.32 -23.11 16.78
N GLU A 58 7.39 -23.06 15.97
CA GLU A 58 8.47 -24.05 15.99
C GLU A 58 9.24 -24.05 17.31
N ARG A 59 9.50 -22.88 17.89
CA ARG A 59 10.12 -22.77 19.22
C ARG A 59 9.25 -23.36 20.32
N ILE A 60 7.94 -23.20 20.24
CA ILE A 60 6.99 -23.83 21.17
C ILE A 60 7.06 -25.36 21.01
N ASP A 61 7.00 -25.88 19.79
CA ASP A 61 7.08 -27.33 19.53
C ASP A 61 8.39 -27.94 20.03
N ASN A 62 9.49 -27.20 19.89
CA ASN A 62 10.81 -27.64 20.32
C ASN A 62 11.10 -27.37 21.82
N GLY A 63 10.19 -26.71 22.54
CA GLY A 63 10.40 -26.34 23.94
C GLY A 63 11.52 -25.31 24.18
N THR A 64 11.81 -24.46 23.19
CA THR A 64 12.87 -23.43 23.23
C THR A 64 12.33 -21.99 23.27
N ILE A 65 11.03 -21.83 23.48
CA ILE A 65 10.42 -20.53 23.72
C ILE A 65 10.68 -20.07 25.16
N ASP A 66 10.94 -18.77 25.33
CA ASP A 66 11.27 -18.20 26.64
C ASP A 66 10.03 -17.95 27.50
N ASP A 67 8.85 -17.84 26.87
CA ASP A 67 7.56 -17.65 27.54
C ASP A 67 6.81 -18.99 27.65
N GLU A 68 6.65 -19.47 28.89
CA GLU A 68 5.95 -20.73 29.20
C GLU A 68 4.43 -20.69 28.93
N HIS A 69 3.85 -19.50 28.80
CA HIS A 69 2.43 -19.31 28.51
C HIS A 69 2.14 -19.18 27.02
N ALA A 70 3.18 -19.03 26.19
CA ALA A 70 3.02 -18.85 24.76
C ALA A 70 2.24 -20.00 24.11
N LYS A 71 1.25 -19.65 23.29
CA LYS A 71 0.43 -20.58 22.52
C LYS A 71 0.75 -20.51 21.05
N LYS A 72 0.66 -21.67 20.39
CA LYS A 72 0.76 -21.74 18.94
C LYS A 72 -0.44 -21.08 18.30
N PHE A 73 -0.20 -20.39 17.19
CA PHE A 73 -1.26 -19.88 16.32
C PHE A 73 -1.33 -20.69 15.03
N ARG A 74 -2.55 -21.05 14.63
CA ARG A 74 -2.78 -21.59 13.30
C ARG A 74 -2.81 -20.42 12.31
N LEU A 75 -2.02 -20.49 11.26
CA LEU A 75 -1.90 -19.44 10.26
C LEU A 75 -2.63 -19.86 9.00
N GLY A 76 -3.55 -19.01 8.52
CA GLY A 76 -4.42 -19.30 7.38
C GLY A 76 -3.88 -18.70 6.09
N THR A 77 -4.26 -17.46 5.80
CA THR A 77 -3.92 -16.75 4.55
C THR A 77 -3.10 -15.50 4.80
N LEU A 78 -2.06 -15.29 3.99
CA LEU A 78 -1.39 -14.01 3.80
C LEU A 78 -1.91 -13.35 2.51
N GLY A 79 -2.77 -12.35 2.67
CA GLY A 79 -3.19 -11.47 1.58
C GLY A 79 -2.32 -10.22 1.53
N ILE A 80 -1.83 -9.85 0.35
CA ILE A 80 -1.03 -8.63 0.15
C ILE A 80 -1.65 -7.83 -1.00
N THR A 81 -2.15 -6.64 -0.69
CA THR A 81 -2.76 -5.71 -1.66
C THR A 81 -1.78 -4.59 -2.03
N ASN A 82 -1.37 -4.48 -3.29
CA ASN A 82 -0.37 -3.49 -3.74
C ASN A 82 0.85 -3.33 -2.80
N GLY A 83 1.30 -4.43 -2.19
CA GLY A 83 2.32 -4.38 -1.15
C GLY A 83 3.74 -4.26 -1.70
N CYS A 84 4.61 -3.61 -0.95
CA CYS A 84 6.06 -3.68 -1.19
C CYS A 84 6.63 -4.85 -0.39
N ILE A 85 7.42 -5.72 -1.02
CA ILE A 85 7.95 -6.96 -0.42
C ILE A 85 9.48 -7.02 -0.51
N ASP A 86 10.06 -6.72 -1.67
CA ASP A 86 11.51 -6.67 -1.88
C ASP A 86 11.88 -5.59 -2.90
N SER A 87 12.44 -4.49 -2.39
CA SER A 87 12.85 -3.34 -3.22
C SER A 87 13.84 -3.71 -4.32
N LYS A 88 14.69 -4.74 -4.12
CA LYS A 88 15.64 -5.19 -5.15
C LYS A 88 14.94 -5.86 -6.33
N VAL A 89 13.85 -6.57 -6.07
CA VAL A 89 13.02 -7.16 -7.12
C VAL A 89 12.21 -6.07 -7.82
N GLU A 90 11.65 -5.15 -7.02
CA GLU A 90 10.73 -4.11 -7.48
C GLU A 90 11.38 -2.99 -8.31
N VAL A 91 12.63 -2.61 -8.01
CA VAL A 91 13.24 -1.40 -8.57
C VAL A 91 13.34 -1.37 -10.09
N LEU A 92 13.46 -2.53 -10.75
CA LEU A 92 13.42 -2.59 -12.23
C LEU A 92 12.01 -2.37 -12.79
N ALA A 93 10.96 -2.73 -12.05
CA ALA A 93 9.59 -2.58 -12.52
C ALA A 93 9.14 -1.10 -12.54
N TRP A 94 9.70 -0.24 -11.68
CA TRP A 94 9.33 1.18 -11.64
C TRP A 94 9.58 1.90 -12.98
N PRO A 95 10.79 1.91 -13.56
CA PRO A 95 11.01 2.55 -14.85
C PRO A 95 10.30 1.80 -15.99
N GLU A 96 10.21 0.47 -15.94
CA GLU A 96 9.48 -0.31 -16.96
C GLU A 96 8.02 0.09 -17.03
N TYR A 97 7.33 0.16 -15.88
CA TYR A 97 5.93 0.54 -15.84
C TYR A 97 5.74 2.03 -16.17
N ALA A 98 6.62 2.92 -15.70
CA ALA A 98 6.54 4.35 -16.01
C ALA A 98 6.69 4.64 -17.52
N TYR A 99 7.51 3.86 -18.23
CA TYR A 99 7.70 4.01 -19.68
C TYR A 99 6.69 3.21 -20.50
N ASN A 100 6.33 2.01 -20.05
CA ASN A 100 5.46 1.06 -20.73
C ASN A 100 4.50 0.41 -19.71
N ASN A 101 3.31 0.98 -19.56
CA ASN A 101 2.27 0.47 -18.66
C ASN A 101 1.10 -0.14 -19.43
N THR A 102 0.13 -0.64 -18.67
CA THR A 102 -1.09 -1.27 -19.14
C THR A 102 -2.16 -0.30 -19.66
N TYR A 103 -1.81 0.98 -19.85
CA TYR A 103 -2.72 2.05 -20.25
C TYR A 103 -2.22 2.83 -21.47
N ASP A 104 -1.20 2.31 -22.17
CA ASP A 104 -0.56 2.93 -23.34
C ASP A 104 -0.16 4.40 -23.12
N LEU A 105 0.24 4.71 -21.88
CA LEU A 105 0.57 6.05 -21.41
C LEU A 105 2.06 6.13 -21.01
N PRO A 106 2.98 6.48 -21.91
CA PRO A 106 4.37 6.70 -21.52
C PRO A 106 4.48 7.94 -20.63
N ILE A 107 4.84 7.76 -19.35
CA ILE A 107 4.92 8.84 -18.35
C ILE A 107 6.30 9.49 -18.34
N ILE A 108 7.34 8.69 -18.55
CA ILE A 108 8.73 9.16 -18.66
C ILE A 108 9.23 9.06 -20.09
N SER A 109 10.18 9.91 -20.47
CA SER A 109 10.82 9.82 -21.78
C SER A 109 11.73 8.59 -21.88
N LYS A 110 12.09 8.20 -23.10
CA LYS A 110 13.02 7.09 -23.33
C LYS A 110 14.38 7.34 -22.68
N GLU A 111 14.87 8.57 -22.73
CA GLU A 111 16.14 8.96 -22.11
C GLU A 111 16.10 8.78 -20.59
N VAL A 112 15.02 9.20 -19.94
CA VAL A 112 14.82 9.03 -18.49
C VAL A 112 14.70 7.55 -18.13
N TYR A 113 13.97 6.77 -18.93
CA TYR A 113 13.84 5.32 -18.77
C TYR A 113 15.19 4.60 -18.82
N GLU A 114 16.00 4.85 -19.85
CA GLU A 114 17.32 4.21 -20.00
C GLU A 114 18.28 4.65 -18.89
N ALA A 115 18.24 5.91 -18.48
CA ALA A 115 19.04 6.41 -17.36
C ALA A 115 18.66 5.74 -16.04
N ALA A 116 17.36 5.58 -15.76
CA ALA A 116 16.85 4.91 -14.58
C ALA A 116 17.26 3.42 -14.56
N LYS A 117 17.12 2.72 -15.70
CA LYS A 117 17.57 1.33 -15.83
C LYS A 117 19.07 1.17 -15.64
N ASN A 118 19.88 2.05 -16.22
CA ASN A 118 21.32 2.05 -16.01
C ASN A 118 21.67 2.28 -14.53
N ASN A 119 20.98 3.20 -13.84
CA ASN A 119 21.18 3.42 -12.40
C ASN A 119 20.82 2.20 -11.54
N VAL A 120 19.99 1.28 -12.03
CA VAL A 120 19.72 0.02 -11.33
C VAL A 120 20.93 -0.92 -11.36
N THR A 121 21.51 -1.13 -12.55
CA THR A 121 22.47 -2.22 -12.80
C THR A 121 23.92 -1.81 -12.95
N LYS A 122 24.24 -0.52 -13.09
CA LYS A 122 25.63 -0.05 -13.20
C LYS A 122 26.43 -0.38 -11.93
N GLU A 123 27.75 -0.38 -12.04
CA GLU A 123 28.64 -0.44 -10.88
C GLU A 123 28.35 0.72 -9.92
N GLY A 124 28.16 0.40 -8.63
CA GLY A 124 27.69 1.35 -7.62
C GLY A 124 26.23 1.79 -7.81
N GLY A 125 25.47 1.06 -8.62
CA GLY A 125 24.03 1.24 -8.84
C GLY A 125 23.18 0.72 -7.69
N CYS A 126 21.86 0.83 -7.84
CA CYS A 126 20.91 0.45 -6.79
C CYS A 126 21.11 -0.99 -6.31
N TYR A 127 21.36 -1.94 -7.22
CA TYR A 127 21.61 -3.34 -6.84
C TYR A 127 22.84 -3.52 -5.95
N ASP A 128 23.95 -2.90 -6.31
CA ASP A 128 25.19 -2.98 -5.53
C ASP A 128 25.02 -2.34 -4.14
N LEU A 129 24.33 -1.20 -4.06
CA LEU A 129 24.08 -0.52 -2.80
C LEU A 129 23.14 -1.32 -1.89
N ILE A 130 22.10 -1.94 -2.44
CA ILE A 130 21.23 -2.84 -1.68
C ILE A 130 22.04 -4.04 -1.15
N ASP A 131 22.89 -4.65 -1.98
CA ASP A 131 23.69 -5.81 -1.57
C ASP A 131 24.69 -5.45 -0.47
N GLN A 132 25.31 -4.27 -0.55
CA GLN A 132 26.19 -3.75 0.51
C GLN A 132 25.42 -3.53 1.82
N CYS A 133 24.26 -2.86 1.75
CA CYS A 133 23.37 -2.66 2.89
C CYS A 133 22.98 -4.00 3.56
N ARG A 134 22.49 -4.97 2.79
CA ARG A 134 22.07 -6.29 3.30
C ARG A 134 23.24 -7.09 3.87
N ALA A 135 24.41 -7.04 3.23
CA ALA A 135 25.62 -7.72 3.72
C ALA A 135 26.12 -7.12 5.04
N LEU A 136 26.05 -5.79 5.20
CA LEU A 136 26.38 -5.13 6.47
C LEU A 136 25.34 -5.45 7.54
N GLN A 137 24.05 -5.40 7.20
CA GLN A 137 22.98 -5.75 8.13
C GLN A 137 23.17 -7.16 8.69
N THR A 138 23.39 -8.16 7.84
CA THR A 138 23.60 -9.56 8.26
C THR A 138 24.75 -9.68 9.27
N LYS A 139 25.79 -8.87 9.13
CA LYS A 139 26.99 -8.91 9.99
C LYS A 139 26.84 -8.11 11.28
N LYS A 140 26.15 -6.97 11.24
CA LYS A 140 26.22 -5.92 12.27
C LYS A 140 24.88 -5.56 12.92
N ASP A 141 23.76 -5.97 12.34
CA ASP A 141 22.41 -5.85 12.90
C ASP A 141 21.55 -7.09 12.56
N PRO A 142 21.98 -8.31 12.94
CA PRO A 142 21.30 -9.55 12.53
C PRO A 142 19.87 -9.69 13.08
N GLN A 143 19.50 -8.92 14.11
CA GLN A 143 18.15 -8.88 14.66
C GLN A 143 17.24 -7.85 13.98
N HIS A 144 17.75 -7.09 12.99
CA HIS A 144 17.04 -6.06 12.26
C HIS A 144 16.40 -5.01 13.18
N LEU A 145 17.16 -4.51 14.16
CA LEU A 145 16.68 -3.53 15.13
C LEU A 145 16.85 -2.09 14.63
N GLY A 146 17.63 -1.88 13.57
CA GLY A 146 17.88 -0.56 13.00
C GLY A 146 18.75 0.32 13.89
N ASN A 147 19.51 -0.26 14.83
CA ASN A 147 20.30 0.45 15.83
C ASN A 147 21.80 0.55 15.51
N ASN A 148 22.23 0.04 14.36
CA ASN A 148 23.60 0.13 13.90
C ASN A 148 23.76 1.28 12.89
N ALA A 149 24.52 2.31 13.25
CA ALA A 149 24.68 3.51 12.43
C ALA A 149 25.31 3.23 11.05
N GLU A 150 26.31 2.34 10.98
CA GLU A 150 26.98 1.99 9.73
C GLU A 150 26.06 1.22 8.77
N VAL A 151 25.24 0.31 9.32
CA VAL A 151 24.20 -0.38 8.52
C VAL A 151 23.21 0.65 8.01
N ASN A 152 22.69 1.51 8.88
CA ASN A 152 21.69 2.51 8.50
C ASN A 152 22.24 3.46 7.43
N GLU A 153 23.49 3.93 7.55
CA GLU A 153 24.12 4.80 6.54
C GLU A 153 24.17 4.14 5.16
N ALA A 154 24.65 2.89 5.08
CA ALA A 154 24.69 2.15 3.83
C ALA A 154 23.29 1.93 3.22
N CYS A 155 22.30 1.63 4.06
CA CYS A 155 20.92 1.41 3.62
C CYS A 155 20.20 2.71 3.22
N VAL A 156 20.49 3.83 3.88
CA VAL A 156 19.99 5.15 3.50
C VAL A 156 20.59 5.58 2.16
N ALA A 157 21.89 5.32 1.92
CA ALA A 157 22.51 5.58 0.62
C ALA A 157 21.84 4.78 -0.52
N ALA A 158 21.56 3.50 -0.28
CA ALA A 158 20.78 2.68 -1.22
C ALA A 158 19.37 3.25 -1.43
N THR A 159 18.69 3.66 -0.35
CA THR A 159 17.35 4.27 -0.43
C THR A 159 17.36 5.53 -1.31
N GLY A 160 18.35 6.41 -1.16
CA GLY A 160 18.44 7.63 -1.98
C GLY A 160 18.59 7.36 -3.48
N LEU A 161 19.37 6.35 -3.88
CA LEU A 161 19.48 6.01 -5.30
C LEU A 161 18.22 5.29 -5.81
N CYS A 162 17.74 4.27 -5.08
CA CYS A 162 16.63 3.45 -5.53
C CYS A 162 15.29 4.23 -5.52
N PHE A 163 14.97 4.92 -4.43
CA PHE A 163 13.69 5.61 -4.29
C PHE A 163 13.77 7.05 -4.79
N ASP A 164 14.70 7.87 -4.32
CA ASP A 164 14.68 9.31 -4.69
C ASP A 164 15.08 9.54 -6.17
N THR A 165 15.98 8.71 -6.70
CA THR A 165 16.45 8.87 -8.09
C THR A 165 15.67 7.99 -9.08
N ILE A 166 15.64 6.67 -8.88
CA ILE A 166 15.03 5.75 -9.87
C ILE A 166 13.50 5.83 -9.82
N GLN A 167 12.89 5.65 -8.65
CA GLN A 167 11.43 5.81 -8.52
C GLN A 167 11.01 7.28 -8.68
N GLY A 168 11.75 8.21 -8.09
CA GLY A 168 11.49 9.65 -8.15
C GLY A 168 11.54 10.26 -9.56
N ALA A 169 12.15 9.56 -10.53
CA ALA A 169 12.08 9.93 -11.94
C ALA A 169 10.63 10.02 -12.46
N PHE A 170 9.71 9.20 -11.93
CA PHE A 170 8.28 9.30 -12.21
C PHE A 170 7.75 10.66 -11.76
N THR A 171 7.88 10.97 -10.47
CA THR A 171 7.29 12.17 -9.86
C THR A 171 7.92 13.46 -10.38
N ALA A 172 9.18 13.40 -10.84
CA ALA A 172 9.85 14.52 -11.47
C ALA A 172 9.37 14.80 -12.91
N SER A 173 8.75 13.81 -13.57
CA SER A 173 8.36 13.90 -14.99
C SER A 173 6.87 14.19 -15.21
N THR A 174 6.03 14.12 -14.17
CA THR A 174 4.58 14.25 -14.30
C THR A 174 3.93 14.83 -13.05
N THR A 175 2.74 15.43 -13.22
CA THR A 175 1.86 15.79 -12.10
C THR A 175 0.92 14.65 -11.70
N ARG A 176 0.94 13.52 -12.43
CA ARG A 176 0.11 12.35 -12.13
C ARG A 176 0.52 11.70 -10.81
N SER A 177 -0.44 11.08 -10.14
CA SER A 177 -0.21 10.37 -8.90
C SER A 177 0.58 9.07 -9.15
N ALA A 178 1.62 8.84 -8.34
CA ALA A 178 2.33 7.55 -8.33
C ALA A 178 1.46 6.40 -7.78
N PHE A 179 0.31 6.73 -7.16
CA PHE A 179 -0.65 5.76 -6.63
C PHE A 179 -1.83 5.50 -7.57
N ASP A 180 -2.06 6.37 -8.56
CA ASP A 180 -3.00 6.15 -9.64
C ASP A 180 -2.64 7.05 -10.82
N ILE A 181 -2.14 6.44 -11.90
CA ILE A 181 -1.69 7.17 -13.08
C ILE A 181 -2.82 7.91 -13.80
N SER A 182 -4.10 7.65 -13.52
CA SER A 182 -5.24 8.40 -14.06
C SER A 182 -5.51 9.72 -13.33
N LEU A 183 -4.98 9.90 -12.13
CA LEU A 183 -5.28 11.04 -11.25
C LEU A 183 -4.10 12.01 -11.18
N ASP A 184 -4.42 13.27 -10.85
CA ASP A 184 -3.41 14.23 -10.40
C ASP A 184 -2.89 13.85 -9.00
N SER A 185 -1.62 14.18 -8.71
CA SER A 185 -0.94 13.90 -7.45
C SER A 185 -1.59 14.54 -6.22
N THR A 186 -2.39 15.58 -6.41
CA THR A 186 -3.20 16.23 -5.35
C THR A 186 -4.45 15.43 -4.97
N ILE A 187 -4.83 14.42 -5.77
CA ILE A 187 -6.02 13.61 -5.57
C ILE A 187 -5.63 12.25 -4.97
N ALA A 188 -6.18 11.97 -3.79
CA ALA A 188 -6.00 10.70 -3.09
C ALA A 188 -7.26 9.83 -3.11
N ILE A 189 -7.08 8.53 -3.29
CA ILE A 189 -8.12 7.50 -3.15
C ILE A 189 -7.62 6.40 -2.19
N PRO A 190 -8.40 6.03 -1.17
CA PRO A 190 -9.70 6.61 -0.79
C PRO A 190 -9.58 8.07 -0.33
N ARG A 191 -10.68 8.81 -0.47
CA ARG A 191 -10.80 10.20 -0.02
C ARG A 191 -10.67 10.28 1.51
N ASP A 192 -10.15 11.39 2.03
CA ASP A 192 -9.85 11.56 3.47
C ASP A 192 -11.08 11.92 4.34
N TYR A 193 -12.23 11.29 4.06
CA TYR A 193 -13.37 11.31 4.96
C TYR A 193 -13.04 10.76 6.37
N PRO A 194 -12.17 9.72 6.54
CA PRO A 194 -11.83 9.20 7.85
C PRO A 194 -11.27 10.25 8.82
N SER A 195 -10.42 11.18 8.35
CA SER A 195 -9.88 12.22 9.23
C SER A 195 -10.97 13.16 9.77
N GLY A 196 -11.97 13.49 8.94
CA GLY A 196 -13.15 14.23 9.38
C GLY A 196 -13.96 13.47 10.43
N PHE A 197 -14.26 12.20 10.15
CA PHE A 197 -15.05 11.35 11.04
C PHE A 197 -14.37 11.13 12.41
N PHE A 198 -13.12 10.65 12.44
CA PHE A 198 -12.43 10.29 13.67
C PHE A 198 -12.03 11.48 14.55
N ASN A 199 -12.04 12.71 14.01
CA ASN A 199 -11.82 13.92 14.80
C ASN A 199 -13.12 14.56 15.32
N GLN A 200 -14.28 13.94 15.11
CA GLN A 200 -15.49 14.37 15.80
C GLN A 200 -15.43 13.96 17.27
N ARG A 201 -15.75 14.91 18.16
CA ARG A 201 -15.72 14.70 19.61
C ARG A 201 -16.50 13.46 20.04
N TRP A 202 -17.72 13.29 19.54
CA TRP A 202 -18.57 12.16 19.91
C TRP A 202 -17.96 10.81 19.47
N VAL A 203 -17.20 10.78 18.36
CA VAL A 203 -16.51 9.58 17.89
C VAL A 203 -15.34 9.25 18.82
N GLN A 204 -14.53 10.26 19.18
CA GLN A 204 -13.42 10.07 20.10
C GLN A 204 -13.89 9.61 21.49
N GLU A 205 -14.98 10.22 22.00
CA GLU A 205 -15.61 9.83 23.26
C GLU A 205 -16.15 8.39 23.20
N ALA A 206 -16.81 8.01 22.09
CA ALA A 206 -17.32 6.65 21.90
C ALA A 206 -16.21 5.59 21.79
N LEU A 207 -15.07 5.92 21.17
CA LEU A 207 -13.90 5.04 21.07
C LEU A 207 -13.02 5.07 22.32
N GLY A 208 -13.26 6.00 23.26
CA GLY A 208 -12.45 6.17 24.47
C GLY A 208 -11.02 6.66 24.22
N VAL A 209 -10.78 7.37 23.11
CA VAL A 209 -9.45 7.84 22.72
C VAL A 209 -9.21 9.30 23.17
N PRO A 210 -8.10 9.62 23.84
CA PRO A 210 -7.83 10.97 24.35
C PRO A 210 -7.03 11.85 23.37
N VAL A 211 -6.87 11.43 22.11
CA VAL A 211 -5.98 12.08 21.13
C VAL A 211 -6.70 12.33 19.81
N ASN A 212 -6.27 13.36 19.09
CA ASN A 212 -6.72 13.63 17.73
C ASN A 212 -6.22 12.55 16.76
N PHE A 213 -7.07 12.23 15.80
CA PHE A 213 -6.74 11.29 14.74
C PHE A 213 -5.94 12.00 13.64
N THR A 214 -4.84 11.37 13.26
CA THR A 214 -4.05 11.76 12.08
C THR A 214 -3.84 10.52 11.24
N LEU A 215 -4.31 10.55 9.98
CA LEU A 215 -4.25 9.39 9.09
C LEU A 215 -2.83 8.85 8.91
N SER A 216 -1.84 9.73 8.81
CA SER A 216 -0.41 9.36 8.80
C SER A 216 0.46 10.52 9.28
N GLY A 217 1.39 10.25 10.18
CA GLY A 217 2.41 11.20 10.63
C GLY A 217 3.68 11.07 9.81
N ASN A 218 4.15 12.15 9.18
CA ASN A 218 5.34 12.15 8.32
C ASN A 218 6.63 11.67 9.01
N THR A 219 6.71 11.77 10.34
CA THR A 219 7.89 11.38 11.11
C THR A 219 8.22 9.89 11.00
N ILE A 220 7.20 9.02 10.88
CA ILE A 220 7.41 7.57 10.80
C ILE A 220 8.01 7.21 9.43
N PRO A 221 7.38 7.53 8.28
CA PRO A 221 7.98 7.24 6.97
C PRO A 221 9.36 7.87 6.78
N LEU A 222 9.57 9.11 7.23
CA LEU A 222 10.87 9.78 7.14
C LEU A 222 11.96 9.03 7.91
N ASN A 223 11.67 8.55 9.12
CA ASN A 223 12.62 7.75 9.87
C ASN A 223 12.88 6.39 9.19
N MET A 224 11.85 5.74 8.65
CA MET A 224 12.00 4.45 7.97
C MET A 224 12.90 4.58 6.74
N LEU A 225 12.66 5.59 5.89
CA LEU A 225 13.41 5.83 4.67
C LEU A 225 14.81 6.40 4.95
N TYR A 226 14.88 7.52 5.68
CA TYR A 226 16.10 8.33 5.79
C TYR A 226 16.82 8.22 7.14
N GLY A 227 16.19 7.57 8.13
CA GLY A 227 16.84 7.22 9.40
C GLY A 227 17.46 5.82 9.38
N THR A 228 16.79 4.86 8.74
CA THR A 228 17.21 3.44 8.78
C THR A 228 17.39 2.77 7.42
N GLY A 229 16.90 3.37 6.33
CA GLY A 229 16.89 2.70 5.01
C GLY A 229 16.10 1.39 5.04
N ASP A 230 14.91 1.41 5.63
CA ASP A 230 14.14 0.20 5.91
C ASP A 230 13.74 -0.62 4.68
N PRO A 231 13.22 0.00 3.59
CA PRO A 231 12.73 -0.76 2.44
C PRO A 231 13.78 -1.62 1.74
N VAL A 232 15.07 -1.22 1.81
CA VAL A 232 16.16 -1.90 1.10
C VAL A 232 16.78 -3.05 1.89
N VAL A 233 16.56 -3.09 3.21
CA VAL A 233 17.08 -4.16 4.08
C VAL A 233 16.31 -5.47 3.90
N ARG A 234 15.04 -5.38 3.52
CA ARG A 234 14.11 -6.52 3.47
C ARG A 234 14.33 -7.36 2.22
N THR A 235 14.06 -8.67 2.31
CA THR A 235 14.20 -9.64 1.21
C THR A 235 12.93 -10.48 1.09
N MET A 236 12.82 -11.25 0.00
CA MET A 236 11.76 -12.27 -0.18
C MET A 236 11.75 -13.38 0.88
N ALA A 237 12.78 -13.50 1.73
CA ALA A 237 12.97 -14.66 2.61
C ALA A 237 11.77 -14.95 3.54
N ASP A 238 11.14 -13.92 4.09
CA ASP A 238 9.96 -14.12 4.94
C ASP A 238 8.76 -14.64 4.16
N LEU A 239 8.54 -14.14 2.93
CA LEU A 239 7.50 -14.64 2.05
C LEU A 239 7.78 -16.09 1.62
N GLU A 240 9.02 -16.42 1.28
CA GLU A 240 9.46 -17.76 0.89
C GLU A 240 9.36 -18.77 2.04
N HIS A 241 9.63 -18.34 3.28
CA HIS A 241 9.42 -19.14 4.48
C HIS A 241 7.92 -19.48 4.66
N ILE A 242 7.04 -18.48 4.52
CA ILE A 242 5.58 -18.66 4.61
C ILE A 242 5.07 -19.62 3.52
N LEU A 243 5.51 -19.43 2.27
CA LEU A 243 5.17 -20.30 1.15
C LEU A 243 5.67 -21.74 1.37
N SER A 244 6.86 -21.90 1.94
CA SER A 244 7.45 -23.21 2.24
C SER A 244 6.73 -23.93 3.40
N ALA A 245 6.15 -23.17 4.33
CA ALA A 245 5.29 -23.69 5.39
C ALA A 245 3.88 -24.10 4.90
N GLY A 246 3.56 -23.88 3.62
CA GLY A 246 2.28 -24.29 3.02
C GLY A 246 1.10 -23.35 3.31
N VAL A 247 1.39 -22.18 3.88
CA VAL A 247 0.40 -21.13 4.15
C VAL A 247 -0.12 -20.56 2.82
N ASN A 248 -1.41 -20.20 2.78
CA ASN A 248 -2.02 -19.63 1.59
C ASN A 248 -1.56 -18.20 1.36
N VAL A 249 -1.20 -17.86 0.11
CA VAL A 249 -0.70 -16.53 -0.27
C VAL A 249 -1.50 -15.98 -1.45
N ALA A 250 -2.11 -14.82 -1.24
CA ALA A 250 -2.84 -14.07 -2.26
C ALA A 250 -2.21 -12.70 -2.50
N LEU A 251 -1.51 -12.55 -3.62
CA LEU A 251 -0.98 -11.27 -4.09
C LEU A 251 -2.06 -10.59 -4.95
N VAL A 252 -2.54 -9.42 -4.55
CA VAL A 252 -3.66 -8.72 -5.19
C VAL A 252 -3.23 -7.31 -5.59
N TYR A 253 -3.01 -7.08 -6.88
CA TYR A 253 -2.43 -5.84 -7.37
C TYR A 253 -3.35 -5.16 -8.37
N GLY A 254 -3.63 -3.89 -8.14
CA GLY A 254 -4.27 -3.00 -9.11
C GLY A 254 -3.37 -2.79 -10.33
N ASP A 255 -3.98 -2.78 -11.49
CA ASP A 255 -3.28 -2.71 -12.76
C ASP A 255 -2.69 -1.35 -13.09
N ARG A 256 -3.02 -0.28 -12.34
CA ARG A 256 -2.41 1.06 -12.46
C ARG A 256 -1.07 1.24 -11.72
N PHE A 257 -0.51 0.16 -11.15
CA PHE A 257 0.69 0.22 -10.29
C PHE A 257 1.82 -0.75 -10.69
N GLY A 258 1.51 -1.92 -11.26
CA GLY A 258 2.47 -2.89 -11.81
C GLY A 258 3.38 -3.59 -10.77
N ALA A 259 3.22 -4.91 -10.56
CA ALA A 259 4.07 -5.67 -9.62
C ALA A 259 4.19 -7.19 -9.88
N GLU A 260 3.90 -7.65 -11.11
CA GLU A 260 3.94 -9.09 -11.44
C GLU A 260 5.31 -9.72 -11.15
N ASN A 261 6.40 -8.95 -11.34
CA ASN A 261 7.77 -9.38 -11.11
C ASN A 261 7.99 -9.97 -9.71
N ILE A 262 7.38 -9.42 -8.66
CA ILE A 262 7.46 -9.97 -7.30
C ILE A 262 7.03 -11.44 -7.30
N SER A 263 5.86 -11.72 -7.88
CA SER A 263 5.29 -13.07 -7.91
C SER A 263 6.17 -14.07 -8.69
N LEU A 264 6.85 -13.59 -9.73
CA LEU A 264 7.69 -14.44 -10.58
C LEU A 264 9.08 -14.69 -9.96
N SER A 265 9.53 -13.82 -9.07
CA SER A 265 10.82 -13.92 -8.38
C SER A 265 10.82 -14.78 -7.11
N MET A 266 9.65 -15.21 -6.63
CA MET A 266 9.55 -16.03 -5.41
C MET A 266 10.20 -17.42 -5.61
N GLU A 267 11.01 -17.87 -4.66
CA GLU A 267 11.56 -19.23 -4.63
C GLU A 267 11.05 -20.06 -3.46
N TYR A 268 10.32 -21.14 -3.79
CA TYR A 268 9.69 -22.06 -2.84
C TYR A 268 9.40 -23.40 -3.58
N PRO A 269 9.05 -24.49 -2.87
CA PRO A 269 8.97 -25.82 -3.49
C PRO A 269 8.08 -25.93 -4.76
N LYS A 270 6.98 -25.17 -4.83
CA LYS A 270 6.06 -25.15 -5.99
C LYS A 270 6.26 -23.94 -6.94
N SER A 271 7.34 -23.15 -6.79
CA SER A 271 7.58 -21.92 -7.58
C SER A 271 7.60 -22.16 -9.10
N LYS A 272 8.19 -23.27 -9.55
CA LYS A 272 8.20 -23.65 -10.98
C LYS A 272 6.79 -23.90 -11.52
N ALA A 273 5.95 -24.59 -10.76
CA ALA A 273 4.58 -24.88 -11.16
C ALA A 273 3.75 -23.58 -11.22
N PHE A 274 3.91 -22.68 -10.25
CA PHE A 274 3.31 -21.35 -10.28
C PHE A 274 3.73 -20.51 -11.49
N ARG A 275 5.04 -20.47 -11.79
CA ARG A 275 5.55 -19.76 -12.99
C ARG A 275 5.05 -20.36 -14.31
N SER A 276 4.76 -21.66 -14.33
CA SER A 276 4.17 -22.33 -15.51
C SER A 276 2.64 -22.21 -15.60
N ALA A 277 1.95 -21.77 -14.54
CA ALA A 277 0.51 -21.55 -14.58
C ALA A 277 0.16 -20.42 -15.56
N GLY A 278 -0.94 -20.59 -16.29
CA GLY A 278 -1.49 -19.53 -17.14
C GLY A 278 -2.39 -18.59 -16.34
N TYR A 279 -2.82 -17.50 -16.96
CA TYR A 279 -3.81 -16.59 -16.40
C TYR A 279 -5.25 -17.01 -16.75
N ALA A 280 -6.16 -16.91 -15.79
CA ALA A 280 -7.60 -17.09 -15.95
C ALA A 280 -8.35 -15.81 -15.53
N ASN A 281 -9.60 -15.66 -16.00
CA ASN A 281 -10.46 -14.56 -15.58
C ASN A 281 -10.82 -14.69 -14.10
N ILE A 282 -10.87 -13.56 -13.39
CA ILE A 282 -11.48 -13.46 -12.07
C ILE A 282 -12.96 -13.09 -12.29
N GLU A 283 -13.83 -14.08 -12.17
CA GLU A 283 -15.28 -13.87 -12.24
C GLU A 283 -15.72 -13.22 -10.94
N THR A 284 -15.99 -11.91 -10.97
CA THR A 284 -16.44 -11.18 -9.78
C THR A 284 -17.91 -11.50 -9.48
N ASN A 285 -18.72 -11.58 -10.54
CA ASN A 285 -20.11 -12.02 -10.51
C ASN A 285 -20.49 -12.60 -11.89
N SER A 286 -21.77 -12.89 -12.11
CA SER A 286 -22.27 -13.54 -13.34
C SER A 286 -22.04 -12.75 -14.64
N SER A 287 -21.71 -11.46 -14.55
CA SER A 287 -21.58 -10.57 -15.70
C SER A 287 -20.28 -9.78 -15.76
N TYR A 288 -19.46 -9.80 -14.69
CA TYR A 288 -18.28 -8.95 -14.58
C TYR A 288 -17.02 -9.76 -14.29
N VAL A 289 -16.00 -9.52 -15.11
CA VAL A 289 -14.63 -10.00 -14.91
C VAL A 289 -13.80 -8.86 -14.35
N GLY A 290 -13.46 -8.93 -13.07
CA GLY A 290 -12.76 -7.84 -12.37
C GLY A 290 -11.24 -7.88 -12.49
N GLY A 291 -10.69 -8.88 -13.18
CA GLY A 291 -9.24 -9.03 -13.30
C GLY A 291 -8.83 -10.38 -13.89
N MET A 292 -7.54 -10.65 -13.79
CA MET A 292 -6.91 -11.91 -14.20
C MET A 292 -6.09 -12.47 -13.05
N VAL A 293 -6.13 -13.79 -12.87
CA VAL A 293 -5.37 -14.49 -11.84
C VAL A 293 -4.48 -15.57 -12.43
N ARG A 294 -3.24 -15.64 -11.94
CA ARG A 294 -2.35 -16.79 -12.07
C ARG A 294 -2.30 -17.47 -10.71
N GLN A 295 -2.75 -18.71 -10.63
CA GLN A 295 -2.78 -19.50 -9.41
C GLN A 295 -2.24 -20.90 -9.64
N ASN A 296 -1.45 -21.37 -8.67
CA ASN A 296 -1.07 -22.77 -8.53
C ASN A 296 -1.20 -23.17 -7.06
N GLY A 297 -2.09 -24.11 -6.76
CA GLY A 297 -2.46 -24.46 -5.38
C GLY A 297 -2.82 -23.22 -4.55
N HIS A 298 -2.20 -23.10 -3.38
CA HIS A 298 -2.43 -22.00 -2.42
C HIS A 298 -1.63 -20.72 -2.71
N VAL A 299 -1.16 -20.52 -3.94
CA VAL A 299 -0.40 -19.31 -4.30
C VAL A 299 -1.04 -18.68 -5.52
N SER A 300 -1.43 -17.41 -5.38
CA SER A 300 -2.09 -16.64 -6.44
C SER A 300 -1.48 -15.25 -6.60
N PHE A 301 -1.41 -14.79 -7.86
CA PHE A 301 -1.20 -13.40 -8.22
C PHE A 301 -2.37 -12.92 -9.07
N SER A 302 -3.05 -11.89 -8.58
CA SER A 302 -4.20 -11.25 -9.21
C SER A 302 -3.81 -9.88 -9.71
N ARG A 303 -4.01 -9.64 -11.01
CA ARG A 303 -4.08 -8.30 -11.60
C ARG A 303 -5.55 -7.88 -11.61
N VAL A 304 -5.91 -6.95 -10.74
CA VAL A 304 -7.26 -6.39 -10.65
C VAL A 304 -7.36 -5.19 -11.59
N PHE A 305 -8.37 -5.18 -12.45
CA PHE A 305 -8.54 -4.15 -13.48
C PHE A 305 -9.09 -2.85 -12.91
N GLU A 306 -8.78 -1.74 -13.58
CA GLU A 306 -9.29 -0.40 -13.24
C GLU A 306 -9.05 0.00 -11.79
N ALA A 307 -7.88 -0.37 -11.27
CA ALA A 307 -7.54 -0.17 -9.87
C ALA A 307 -6.16 0.48 -9.69
N GLY A 308 -6.16 1.58 -8.96
CA GLY A 308 -4.97 2.21 -8.39
C GLY A 308 -4.37 1.42 -7.22
N HIS A 309 -3.54 2.10 -6.46
CA HIS A 309 -2.83 1.55 -5.30
C HIS A 309 -3.79 0.92 -4.30
N SER A 310 -4.82 1.66 -3.89
CA SER A 310 -5.88 1.20 -2.97
C SER A 310 -6.89 0.29 -3.67
N VAL A 311 -6.50 -0.91 -4.09
CA VAL A 311 -7.31 -1.81 -4.95
C VAL A 311 -8.75 -1.97 -4.46
N THR A 312 -8.94 -2.16 -3.15
CA THR A 312 -10.26 -2.35 -2.54
C THR A 312 -11.15 -1.12 -2.68
N ALA A 313 -10.60 0.09 -2.74
CA ALA A 313 -11.38 1.31 -2.94
C ALA A 313 -11.91 1.43 -4.38
N TYR A 314 -11.17 0.88 -5.35
CA TYR A 314 -11.57 0.88 -6.76
C TYR A 314 -12.47 -0.30 -7.12
N GLN A 315 -12.15 -1.49 -6.60
CA GLN A 315 -12.75 -2.75 -6.99
C GLN A 315 -13.19 -3.57 -5.76
N PRO A 316 -14.10 -3.04 -4.91
CA PRO A 316 -14.44 -3.65 -3.63
C PRO A 316 -15.04 -5.05 -3.77
N GLU A 317 -15.93 -5.26 -4.75
CA GLU A 317 -16.57 -6.57 -4.97
C GLU A 317 -15.53 -7.61 -5.44
N THR A 318 -14.70 -7.27 -6.42
CA THR A 318 -13.63 -8.15 -6.93
C THR A 318 -12.66 -8.54 -5.81
N VAL A 319 -12.17 -7.56 -5.05
CA VAL A 319 -11.25 -7.84 -3.93
C VAL A 319 -11.93 -8.65 -2.84
N TYR A 320 -13.21 -8.43 -2.56
CA TYR A 320 -13.98 -9.25 -1.63
C TYR A 320 -14.08 -10.70 -2.08
N GLN A 321 -14.33 -10.96 -3.36
CA GLN A 321 -14.34 -12.33 -3.88
C GLN A 321 -12.96 -12.99 -3.76
N ILE A 322 -11.89 -12.29 -4.10
CA ILE A 322 -10.52 -12.80 -3.93
C ILE A 322 -10.25 -13.11 -2.46
N PHE A 323 -10.58 -12.19 -1.55
CA PHE A 323 -10.46 -12.35 -0.09
C PHE A 323 -11.18 -13.58 0.41
N LYS A 324 -12.45 -13.72 0.04
CA LYS A 324 -13.30 -14.84 0.46
C LYS A 324 -12.75 -16.15 -0.08
N ARG A 325 -12.48 -16.23 -1.38
CA ARG A 325 -11.99 -17.44 -2.05
C ARG A 325 -10.65 -17.89 -1.46
N SER A 326 -9.68 -16.99 -1.33
CA SER A 326 -8.39 -17.33 -0.74
C SER A 326 -8.55 -17.78 0.72
N THR A 327 -9.25 -17.00 1.55
CA THR A 327 -9.40 -17.29 2.98
C THR A 327 -10.08 -18.63 3.25
N PHE A 328 -11.02 -19.04 2.40
CA PHE A 328 -11.78 -20.28 2.55
C PHE A 328 -11.27 -21.43 1.67
N GLY A 329 -10.11 -21.28 1.03
CA GLY A 329 -9.47 -22.38 0.30
C GLY A 329 -10.16 -22.73 -1.02
N PHE A 330 -10.63 -21.74 -1.77
CA PHE A 330 -11.19 -21.89 -3.11
C PHE A 330 -10.30 -21.26 -4.18
N ASP A 331 -10.47 -21.70 -5.42
CA ASP A 331 -9.81 -21.07 -6.55
C ASP A 331 -10.25 -19.61 -6.70
N ILE A 332 -9.32 -18.76 -7.11
CA ILE A 332 -9.58 -17.32 -7.22
C ILE A 332 -10.40 -16.99 -8.47
N ALA A 333 -10.31 -17.80 -9.52
CA ALA A 333 -10.92 -17.53 -10.81
C ALA A 333 -12.45 -17.55 -10.72
N THR A 334 -13.04 -18.63 -10.22
CA THR A 334 -14.51 -18.78 -10.13
C THR A 334 -15.01 -18.93 -8.69
N GLY A 335 -14.21 -19.58 -7.84
CA GLY A 335 -14.59 -19.90 -6.46
C GLY A 335 -15.40 -21.20 -6.35
N ASP A 336 -15.40 -22.04 -7.39
CA ASP A 336 -16.14 -23.30 -7.44
C ASP A 336 -15.25 -24.52 -7.16
N VAL A 337 -13.94 -24.36 -7.23
CA VAL A 337 -12.96 -25.43 -6.99
C VAL A 337 -12.34 -25.23 -5.62
N GLU A 338 -12.64 -26.14 -4.70
CA GLU A 338 -11.93 -26.23 -3.42
C GLU A 338 -10.47 -26.65 -3.68
N ILE A 339 -9.53 -25.95 -3.05
CA ILE A 339 -8.10 -26.21 -3.18
C ILE A 339 -7.67 -26.97 -1.94
N SER A 340 -7.37 -28.26 -2.10
CA SER A 340 -6.75 -29.04 -1.03
C SER A 340 -5.23 -28.98 -1.10
N ALA A 341 -4.56 -29.33 0.01
CA ALA A 341 -3.10 -29.40 0.08
C ALA A 341 -2.48 -30.41 -0.91
N GLU A 342 -3.26 -31.42 -1.32
CA GLU A 342 -2.87 -32.52 -2.20
C GLU A 342 -3.14 -32.22 -3.68
N ASP A 343 -3.90 -31.16 -3.98
CA ASP A 343 -4.31 -30.84 -5.34
C ASP A 343 -3.21 -30.17 -6.16
N ASN A 344 -3.12 -30.59 -7.42
CA ASN A 344 -2.30 -29.97 -8.46
C ASN A 344 -3.08 -28.87 -9.21
N TYR A 345 -3.97 -28.15 -8.52
CA TYR A 345 -4.73 -27.07 -9.14
C TYR A 345 -3.78 -26.04 -9.75
N SER A 346 -4.07 -25.67 -10.99
CA SER A 346 -3.31 -24.66 -11.71
C SER A 346 -4.22 -24.02 -12.74
N ASN A 347 -4.21 -22.69 -12.81
CA ASN A 347 -4.92 -21.98 -13.86
C ASN A 347 -4.37 -22.35 -15.25
N LYS A 348 -5.25 -22.33 -16.24
CA LYS A 348 -4.95 -22.52 -17.66
C LYS A 348 -5.27 -21.24 -18.41
N GLY A 349 -4.41 -20.87 -19.35
CA GLY A 349 -4.58 -19.66 -20.17
C GLY A 349 -3.23 -19.11 -20.62
N PRO A 350 -3.17 -17.84 -21.07
CA PRO A 350 -1.92 -17.24 -21.55
C PRO A 350 -0.90 -17.13 -20.41
N SER A 351 0.38 -17.28 -20.75
CA SER A 351 1.50 -17.16 -19.79
C SER A 351 1.81 -15.72 -19.36
N SER A 352 1.28 -14.74 -20.09
CA SER A 352 1.38 -13.31 -19.81
C SER A 352 0.11 -12.59 -20.27
N ILE A 353 -0.22 -11.52 -19.55
CA ILE A 353 -1.38 -10.65 -19.80
C ILE A 353 -0.97 -9.17 -19.91
N PHE A 354 0.32 -8.88 -20.07
CA PHE A 354 0.81 -7.50 -20.14
C PHE A 354 0.27 -6.73 -21.37
N GLN A 355 -0.05 -7.47 -22.43
CA GLN A 355 -0.72 -6.98 -23.65
C GLN A 355 -2.19 -6.62 -23.44
N LEU A 356 -2.79 -7.03 -22.32
CA LEU A 356 -4.16 -6.68 -21.97
C LEU A 356 -4.13 -5.26 -21.41
N LYS A 357 -4.47 -4.29 -22.26
CA LYS A 357 -4.47 -2.87 -21.97
C LYS A 357 -5.88 -2.39 -21.66
N ASN A 358 -5.99 -1.36 -20.83
CA ASN A 358 -7.24 -0.68 -20.53
C ASN A 358 -7.16 0.78 -20.98
N GLU A 359 -8.31 1.38 -21.23
CA GLU A 359 -8.42 2.82 -21.48
C GLU A 359 -8.31 3.56 -20.14
N LEU A 360 -7.54 4.65 -20.13
CA LEU A 360 -7.41 5.46 -18.92
C LEU A 360 -8.76 6.16 -18.66
N PRO A 361 -9.35 6.04 -17.46
CA PRO A 361 -10.59 6.74 -17.16
C PRO A 361 -10.37 8.25 -17.08
N ASP A 362 -11.49 8.99 -17.13
CA ASP A 362 -11.48 10.41 -16.79
C ASP A 362 -11.01 10.63 -15.34
N GLY A 363 -10.28 11.73 -15.13
CA GLY A 363 -9.81 12.12 -13.81
C GLY A 363 -10.97 12.46 -12.86
N LEU A 364 -10.70 12.43 -11.56
CA LEU A 364 -11.66 12.85 -10.55
C LEU A 364 -11.53 14.35 -10.27
N ALA A 365 -12.63 14.99 -9.83
CA ALA A 365 -12.57 16.36 -9.35
C ALA A 365 -11.76 16.43 -8.03
N PRO A 366 -10.90 17.43 -7.81
CA PRO A 366 -10.23 17.61 -6.53
C PRO A 366 -11.23 17.93 -5.41
N MET A 367 -10.89 17.60 -4.17
CA MET A 367 -11.69 17.93 -2.98
C MET A 367 -10.76 18.43 -1.90
N CYS A 368 -11.05 19.60 -1.34
CA CYS A 368 -10.26 20.25 -0.31
C CYS A 368 -10.69 19.77 1.09
N PHE A 369 -9.95 18.81 1.65
CA PHE A 369 -10.18 18.28 3.00
C PHE A 369 -9.43 19.13 4.02
N LEU A 370 -10.13 19.63 5.04
CA LEU A 370 -9.57 20.52 6.06
C LEU A 370 -8.33 19.93 6.75
N TYR A 371 -8.37 18.65 7.12
CA TYR A 371 -7.26 17.96 7.78
C TYR A 371 -6.08 17.65 6.83
N GLN A 372 -6.25 17.83 5.52
CA GLN A 372 -5.21 17.70 4.49
C GLN A 372 -5.11 18.97 3.65
N ALA A 373 -5.44 20.13 4.23
CA ALA A 373 -5.56 21.35 3.45
C ALA A 373 -4.30 21.68 2.62
N PRO A 374 -3.06 21.56 3.17
CA PRO A 374 -1.84 21.82 2.40
C PRO A 374 -1.62 20.90 1.20
N LYS A 375 -2.31 19.77 1.12
CA LYS A 375 -2.14 18.78 0.04
C LYS A 375 -3.31 18.72 -0.94
N SER A 376 -4.50 19.10 -0.49
CA SER A 376 -5.77 18.82 -1.21
C SER A 376 -6.53 20.07 -1.63
N CYS A 377 -6.16 21.24 -1.13
CA CYS A 377 -6.83 22.51 -1.42
C CYS A 377 -6.07 23.31 -2.48
N THR A 378 -6.82 24.08 -3.26
CA THR A 378 -6.23 25.10 -4.14
C THR A 378 -5.68 26.27 -3.31
N GLU A 379 -4.81 27.08 -3.91
CA GLU A 379 -4.30 28.29 -3.25
C GLU A 379 -5.43 29.24 -2.83
N GLU A 380 -6.46 29.39 -3.67
CA GLU A 380 -7.62 30.21 -3.35
C GLU A 380 -8.38 29.69 -2.12
N GLN A 381 -8.57 28.37 -2.03
CA GLN A 381 -9.20 27.75 -0.87
C GLN A 381 -8.34 27.89 0.40
N LEU A 382 -7.02 27.80 0.27
CA LEU A 382 -6.08 28.02 1.39
C LEU A 382 -6.15 29.45 1.90
N VAL A 383 -6.17 30.44 1.00
CA VAL A 383 -6.36 31.86 1.35
C VAL A 383 -7.71 32.07 2.03
N ALA A 384 -8.80 31.51 1.48
CA ALA A 384 -10.12 31.65 2.07
C ALA A 384 -10.23 30.99 3.47
N LEU A 385 -9.55 29.85 3.68
CA LEU A 385 -9.42 29.24 5.01
C LEU A 385 -8.65 30.15 5.97
N GLN A 386 -7.58 30.78 5.49
CA GLN A 386 -6.75 31.68 6.28
C GLN A 386 -7.49 32.97 6.68
N ASP A 387 -8.26 33.53 5.76
CA ASP A 387 -9.02 34.76 5.95
C ASP A 387 -10.36 34.53 6.69
N GLY A 388 -10.72 33.28 6.94
CA GLY A 388 -11.99 32.90 7.59
C GLY A 388 -13.22 33.13 6.69
N THR A 389 -13.01 33.25 5.38
CA THR A 389 -14.09 33.46 4.39
C THR A 389 -14.55 32.16 3.74
N ALA A 390 -13.83 31.06 3.92
CA ALA A 390 -14.20 29.76 3.38
C ALA A 390 -15.48 29.21 4.04
N VAL A 391 -16.35 28.59 3.24
CA VAL A 391 -17.47 27.80 3.73
C VAL A 391 -17.01 26.35 3.83
N VAL A 392 -17.12 25.77 5.02
CA VAL A 392 -16.70 24.39 5.31
C VAL A 392 -17.90 23.57 5.76
N GLU A 393 -18.16 22.48 5.07
CA GLU A 393 -19.20 21.50 5.40
C GLU A 393 -18.55 20.12 5.54
N ASP A 394 -18.85 19.40 6.64
CA ASP A 394 -18.30 18.07 6.91
C ASP A 394 -16.77 17.96 6.73
N PHE A 395 -16.05 18.99 7.17
CA PHE A 395 -14.59 19.12 7.07
C PHE A 395 -14.07 19.26 5.63
N ILE A 396 -14.91 19.67 4.68
CA ILE A 396 -14.57 19.91 3.28
C ILE A 396 -14.88 21.37 2.94
N VAL A 397 -13.97 22.06 2.24
CA VAL A 397 -14.23 23.41 1.74
C VAL A 397 -15.16 23.31 0.53
N VAL A 398 -16.34 23.92 0.65
CA VAL A 398 -17.34 24.00 -0.42
C VAL A 398 -17.36 25.37 -1.11
N SER A 399 -16.80 26.40 -0.48
CA SER A 399 -16.59 27.72 -1.07
C SER A 399 -15.29 28.35 -0.58
N PRO A 400 -14.42 28.89 -1.46
CA PRO A 400 -14.56 28.91 -2.92
C PRO A 400 -14.54 27.49 -3.52
N SER A 401 -15.28 27.32 -4.63
CA SER A 401 -15.32 26.08 -5.40
C SER A 401 -13.93 25.76 -5.92
N SER A 402 -13.61 24.48 -6.09
CA SER A 402 -12.31 24.03 -6.59
C SER A 402 -12.14 24.24 -8.11
N GLU A 403 -12.77 25.26 -8.70
CA GLU A 403 -13.02 25.40 -10.15
C GLU A 403 -11.81 25.07 -11.02
N THR A 404 -11.85 23.88 -11.61
CA THR A 404 -11.42 23.66 -12.99
C THR A 404 -12.68 23.63 -13.84
N GLU A 405 -13.23 24.80 -14.16
CA GLU A 405 -14.10 24.91 -15.34
C GLU A 405 -13.23 24.56 -16.56
N THR A 406 -13.37 23.33 -17.06
CA THR A 406 -13.08 23.09 -18.47
C THR A 406 -14.08 23.92 -19.26
N ALA A 407 -13.60 25.05 -19.77
CA ALA A 407 -14.29 25.85 -20.77
C ALA A 407 -14.51 25.00 -22.04
N ASN A 408 -15.53 24.15 -22.03
CA ASN A 408 -16.13 23.61 -23.23
C ASN A 408 -17.49 24.27 -23.39
N ASN A 409 -17.45 25.37 -24.14
CA ASN A 409 -18.60 26.05 -24.70
C ASN A 409 -19.37 25.05 -25.58
N GLY A 410 -20.44 24.46 -25.03
CA GLY A 410 -21.28 23.47 -25.69
C GLY A 410 -22.73 23.67 -25.28
N THR A 411 -23.48 24.35 -26.14
CA THR A 411 -24.89 24.73 -26.01
C THR A 411 -25.87 23.59 -25.68
N ASN A 412 -26.80 23.92 -24.78
CA ASN A 412 -28.19 23.45 -24.64
C ASN A 412 -28.48 21.95 -24.37
N GLY A 413 -29.12 21.72 -23.22
CA GLY A 413 -29.87 20.50 -22.92
C GLY A 413 -30.57 20.59 -21.56
N ASP A 414 -31.74 21.23 -21.55
CA ASP A 414 -32.65 21.33 -20.40
C ASP A 414 -33.09 19.94 -19.91
N GLY A 415 -33.06 19.72 -18.60
CA GLY A 415 -33.27 18.41 -17.99
C GLY A 415 -33.36 18.50 -16.47
N SER A 416 -34.46 19.06 -15.97
CA SER A 416 -34.80 19.13 -14.56
C SER A 416 -34.87 17.73 -13.92
N ILE A 417 -34.06 17.47 -12.89
CA ILE A 417 -34.33 16.44 -11.89
C ILE A 417 -34.34 17.11 -10.52
N SER A 418 -35.55 17.18 -9.97
CA SER A 418 -35.82 17.66 -8.62
C SER A 418 -35.61 16.53 -7.62
N THR A 419 -34.81 16.80 -6.59
CA THR A 419 -34.79 16.02 -5.35
C THR A 419 -35.15 16.92 -4.17
N PRO A 420 -35.95 16.43 -3.22
CA PRO A 420 -36.57 17.28 -2.21
C PRO A 420 -35.60 17.61 -1.08
N THR A 421 -35.59 18.89 -0.72
CA THR A 421 -34.94 19.48 0.45
C THR A 421 -35.65 19.02 1.74
N PRO A 422 -34.91 18.72 2.82
CA PRO A 422 -35.40 18.94 4.17
C PRO A 422 -34.82 20.25 4.73
N GLU A 423 -35.69 21.11 5.25
CA GLU A 423 -35.32 22.33 5.99
C GLU A 423 -34.57 22.01 7.30
N PRO A 424 -33.75 22.95 7.79
CA PRO A 424 -32.74 22.70 8.82
C PRO A 424 -33.30 22.83 10.24
N THR A 425 -32.83 21.98 11.16
CA THR A 425 -32.89 22.27 12.60
C THR A 425 -31.50 22.65 13.09
N SER A 426 -31.40 23.91 13.53
CA SER A 426 -30.19 24.57 13.97
C SER A 426 -29.56 23.94 15.20
N ARG A 427 -28.24 23.75 15.17
CA ARG A 427 -27.28 24.18 16.22
C ARG A 427 -25.86 24.00 15.70
N GLY A 428 -25.38 24.98 14.93
CA GLY A 428 -23.97 25.11 14.62
C GLY A 428 -23.21 25.53 15.87
N THR A 429 -22.33 24.66 16.37
CA THR A 429 -21.29 25.07 17.31
C THR A 429 -20.11 25.59 16.50
N HIS A 430 -19.89 26.90 16.55
CA HIS A 430 -18.65 27.51 16.06
C HIS A 430 -17.47 26.97 16.86
N THR A 431 -16.52 26.33 16.18
CA THR A 431 -15.20 26.01 16.73
C THR A 431 -14.18 26.89 16.02
N GLU A 432 -13.74 27.96 16.69
CA GLU A 432 -12.54 28.70 16.29
C GLU A 432 -11.32 27.82 16.59
N VAL A 433 -10.58 27.44 15.55
CA VAL A 433 -9.27 26.79 15.69
C VAL A 433 -8.22 27.78 15.19
N SER A 434 -7.39 28.26 16.10
CA SER A 434 -6.31 29.23 15.80
C SER A 434 -5.26 28.64 14.85
N LEU A 435 -5.13 29.26 13.67
CA LEU A 435 -4.31 28.86 12.52
C LEU A 435 -2.79 28.92 12.74
N ALA A 436 -2.31 29.42 13.88
CA ALA A 436 -0.88 29.67 14.12
C ALA A 436 -0.03 28.39 14.22
N TRP A 437 -0.64 27.21 14.33
CA TRP A 437 0.06 25.92 14.43
C TRP A 437 0.19 25.16 13.09
N LEU A 438 -0.57 25.53 12.06
CA LEU A 438 -0.60 24.81 10.77
C LEU A 438 0.55 25.22 9.82
N ILE A 439 1.12 26.42 9.98
CA ILE A 439 2.09 27.01 9.05
C ILE A 439 3.52 26.47 9.25
N LEU A 440 3.82 25.82 10.38
CA LEU A 440 5.16 25.30 10.69
C LEU A 440 5.45 23.91 10.10
N MET A 441 4.46 23.21 9.54
CA MET A 441 4.65 21.85 8.99
C MET A 441 4.72 21.77 7.46
N SER A 442 4.38 22.86 6.76
CA SER A 442 4.35 22.92 5.29
C SER A 442 5.69 23.29 4.64
N SER A 443 6.70 23.70 5.40
CA SER A 443 7.99 24.16 4.86
C SER A 443 8.99 23.05 4.49
N VAL A 444 8.67 21.77 4.70
CA VAL A 444 9.64 20.66 4.52
C VAL A 444 9.42 19.88 3.22
N VAL A 445 8.31 20.08 2.50
CA VAL A 445 7.96 19.26 1.32
C VAL A 445 8.30 19.94 -0.03
N VAL A 446 8.69 21.22 -0.03
CA VAL A 446 9.00 21.96 -1.29
C VAL A 446 10.47 22.40 -1.41
N SER A 447 11.36 22.13 -0.44
CA SER A 447 12.72 22.69 -0.45
C SER A 447 13.89 21.70 -0.36
N SER A 448 13.73 20.45 -0.78
CA SER A 448 14.89 19.53 -0.89
C SER A 448 15.79 19.79 -2.10
N GLN A 449 15.41 20.72 -3.00
CA GLN A 449 16.22 21.08 -4.18
C GLN A 449 17.01 22.40 -4.04
N SER A 450 16.98 23.06 -2.88
CA SER A 450 17.69 24.34 -2.67
C SER A 450 18.59 24.42 -1.43
N LEU A 451 18.71 23.34 -0.65
CA LEU A 451 19.56 23.31 0.56
C LEU A 451 20.96 22.72 0.36
N LEU A 452 21.37 22.46 -0.89
CA LEU A 452 22.71 21.94 -1.22
C LEU A 452 23.75 23.02 -1.59
N ASN A 453 23.46 24.31 -1.35
CA ASN A 453 24.41 25.41 -1.63
C ASN A 453 24.69 26.36 -0.46
N ILE A 454 24.31 26.01 0.78
CA ILE A 454 24.80 26.70 1.98
C ILE A 454 25.01 25.65 3.09
N LEU A 455 26.14 24.94 3.02
CA LEU A 455 26.97 24.51 4.15
C LEU A 455 28.36 24.13 3.62
#